data_AF-A0A1C7MIV6-F1
#
_entry.id   AF-A0A1C7MIV6-F1
#
_cell.length_a   1.000
_cell.length_b   1.000
_cell.length_c   1.000
_cell.angle_alpha   90.00
_cell.angle_beta   90.00
_cell.angle_gamma   90.00
#
_symmetry.space_group_name_H-M   'P 1'
#
loop_
_entity.id
_entity.type
_entity.pdbx_description
1 polymer ?
#
loop_
_entity_poly.entity_id
_entity_poly.type
_entity_poly.pdbx_seq_one_letter_code
_entity_poly.pdbx_strand_id
1 'polypeptide(L)'
;MSESFSHDQIAQKAANSSYIDDAFYIRNVSNQDIYCFVSKYSGGDDSWFRLTSSFKDGRWGSREGWEVVAFKNGADTQRVGFYRTTKGKTTYITFHGFDSVDIQTS
;
A
#
# COMPACT_ATOMS: atom_id res chain seq x y z
N MET A 1 -7.66 28.52 11.42
CA MET A 1 -7.41 27.80 12.68
C MET A 1 -6.94 26.41 12.27
N SER A 2 -5.63 26.18 12.22
CA SER A 2 -5.06 24.89 11.81
C SER A 2 -5.07 23.96 13.03
N GLU A 3 -5.83 22.88 12.98
CA GLU A 3 -5.79 21.84 14.01
C GLU A 3 -4.45 21.10 13.91
N SER A 4 -3.56 21.36 14.86
CA SER A 4 -2.39 20.52 15.10
C SER A 4 -2.84 19.26 15.84
N PHE A 5 -2.85 18.12 15.15
CA PHE A 5 -3.07 16.82 15.78
C PHE A 5 -1.89 16.48 16.70
N SER A 6 -2.18 16.01 17.93
CA SER A 6 -1.12 15.59 18.86
C SER A 6 -0.45 14.30 18.37
N HIS A 7 0.83 14.11 18.72
CA HIS A 7 1.61 12.92 18.35
C HIS A 7 0.89 11.61 18.76
N ASP A 8 0.13 11.64 19.85
CA ASP A 8 -0.61 10.48 20.38
C ASP A 8 -1.79 10.08 19.48
N GLN A 9 -2.48 11.04 18.85
CA GLN A 9 -3.60 10.75 17.95
C GLN A 9 -3.14 10.13 16.62
N ILE A 10 -1.93 10.47 16.17
CA ILE A 10 -1.30 9.87 14.99
C ILE A 10 -0.89 8.41 15.30
N ALA A 11 -0.31 8.17 16.49
CA ALA A 11 0.04 6.83 16.95
C ALA A 11 -1.19 5.93 17.14
N GLN A 12 -2.29 6.46 17.69
CA GLN A 12 -3.54 5.72 17.88
C GLN A 12 -4.21 5.36 16.54
N LYS A 13 -4.09 6.20 15.50
CA LYS A 13 -4.62 5.93 14.17
C LYS A 13 -3.84 4.83 13.43
N ALA A 14 -2.52 4.78 13.62
CA ALA A 14 -1.68 3.69 13.12
C ALA A 14 -1.97 2.35 13.84
N ALA A 15 -2.39 2.39 15.10
CA ALA A 15 -2.71 1.22 15.92
C ALA A 15 -4.09 0.58 15.66
N ASN A 16 -4.93 1.16 14.80
CA ASN A 16 -6.30 0.69 14.53
C ASN A 16 -6.46 -0.11 13.22
N SER A 17 -5.37 -0.53 12.58
CA SER A 17 -5.46 -1.44 11.43
C SER A 17 -5.75 -2.85 11.94
N SER A 18 -7.01 -3.26 12.02
CA SER A 18 -7.34 -4.64 12.41
C SER A 18 -6.79 -5.63 11.38
N TYR A 19 -6.24 -6.75 11.86
CA TYR A 19 -5.93 -7.90 11.03
C TYR A 19 -7.23 -8.42 10.38
N ILE A 20 -7.18 -8.63 9.07
CA ILE A 20 -8.24 -9.26 8.26
C ILE A 20 -7.68 -10.57 7.71
N ASP A 21 -6.54 -10.47 7.03
CA ASP A 21 -5.81 -11.56 6.38
C ASP A 21 -4.37 -11.14 6.03
N ASP A 22 -3.58 -12.11 5.59
CA ASP A 22 -2.24 -11.92 5.04
C ASP A 22 -2.34 -11.34 3.62
N ALA A 23 -2.52 -10.02 3.53
CA ALA A 23 -2.77 -9.31 2.28
C ALA A 23 -2.22 -7.89 2.28
N PHE A 24 -1.96 -7.39 1.06
CA PHE A 24 -1.79 -5.97 0.81
C PHE A 24 -3.12 -5.33 0.42
N TYR A 25 -3.43 -4.22 1.06
CA TYR A 25 -4.48 -3.30 0.65
C TYR A 25 -3.82 -2.00 0.23
N ILE A 26 -3.87 -1.67 -1.06
CA ILE A 26 -3.12 -0.57 -1.66
C ILE A 26 -4.09 0.39 -2.32
N ARG A 27 -3.90 1.69 -2.10
CA ARG A 27 -4.67 2.74 -2.76
C ARG A 27 -3.79 3.90 -3.21
N ASN A 28 -4.28 4.63 -4.20
CA ASN A 28 -3.69 5.88 -4.67
C ASN A 28 -4.58 7.05 -4.25
N VAL A 29 -4.04 7.99 -3.48
CA VAL A 29 -4.73 9.24 -3.11
C VAL A 29 -4.10 10.47 -3.76
N SER A 30 -3.15 10.29 -4.66
CA SER A 30 -2.63 11.36 -5.52
C SER A 30 -3.64 11.71 -6.64
N ASN A 31 -3.34 12.77 -7.39
CA ASN A 31 -4.10 13.18 -8.56
C ASN A 31 -3.56 12.59 -9.88
N GLN A 32 -2.66 11.61 -9.82
CA GLN A 32 -2.03 11.01 -10.99
C GLN A 32 -2.50 9.57 -11.22
N ASP A 33 -2.41 9.11 -12.47
CA ASP A 33 -2.55 7.69 -12.79
C ASP A 33 -1.33 6.92 -12.30
N ILE A 34 -1.56 6.07 -11.30
CA ILE A 34 -0.55 5.22 -10.69
C ILE A 34 -0.91 3.76 -10.88
N TYR A 35 0.08 2.97 -11.25
CA TYR A 35 -0.03 1.54 -11.40
C TYR A 35 0.79 0.87 -10.32
N CYS A 36 0.26 -0.19 -9.74
CA CYS A 36 0.92 -1.03 -8.75
C CYS A 36 1.33 -2.36 -9.36
N PHE A 37 2.50 -2.80 -8.97
CA PHE A 37 3.04 -4.14 -9.15
C PHE A 37 3.24 -4.74 -7.77
N VAL A 38 2.82 -5.99 -7.60
CA VAL A 38 3.22 -6.82 -6.45
C VAL A 38 3.85 -8.05 -7.05
N SER A 39 5.08 -8.40 -6.65
CA SER A 39 5.75 -9.61 -7.15
C SER A 39 4.91 -10.85 -6.84
N LYS A 40 5.25 -11.98 -7.44
CA LYS A 40 4.54 -13.26 -7.23
C LYS A 40 5.35 -14.29 -6.46
N TYR A 41 6.21 -13.85 -5.54
CA TYR A 41 7.07 -14.78 -4.79
C TYR A 41 6.27 -15.71 -3.89
N SER A 42 5.12 -15.26 -3.38
CA SER A 42 4.17 -16.06 -2.62
C SER A 42 2.85 -16.33 -3.37
N GLY A 43 2.77 -16.04 -4.67
CA GLY A 43 1.60 -16.34 -5.52
C GLY A 43 1.01 -15.14 -6.27
N GLY A 44 -0.18 -15.28 -6.85
CA GLY A 44 -0.92 -14.19 -7.51
C GLY A 44 -0.36 -13.73 -8.88
N ASP A 45 -0.75 -12.52 -9.29
CA ASP A 45 -0.40 -11.88 -10.57
C ASP A 45 0.53 -10.68 -10.35
N ASP A 46 1.63 -10.64 -11.11
CA ASP A 46 2.67 -9.61 -11.10
C ASP A 46 2.57 -8.65 -12.29
N SER A 47 1.39 -8.54 -12.90
CA SER A 47 1.07 -7.48 -13.85
C SER A 47 0.97 -6.11 -13.17
N TRP A 48 0.99 -5.04 -13.96
CA TRP A 48 0.77 -3.69 -13.48
C TRP A 48 -0.72 -3.35 -13.49
N PHE A 49 -1.29 -3.05 -12.32
CA PHE A 49 -2.71 -2.72 -12.16
C PHE A 49 -2.88 -1.25 -11.80
N ARG A 50 -3.79 -0.55 -12.50
CA ARG A 50 -4.12 0.85 -12.15
C ARG A 50 -4.79 0.89 -10.78
N LEU A 51 -4.27 1.71 -9.89
CA LEU A 51 -4.83 1.90 -8.55
C LEU A 51 -6.02 2.84 -8.56
N THR A 52 -6.98 2.55 -7.67
CA THR A 52 -8.06 3.49 -7.31
C THR A 52 -7.78 4.11 -5.95
N SER A 53 -8.65 5.01 -5.50
CA SER A 53 -8.60 5.58 -4.15
C SER A 53 -9.14 4.66 -3.05
N SER A 54 -9.65 3.47 -3.43
CA SER A 54 -10.31 2.52 -2.54
C SER A 54 -9.42 1.31 -2.27
N PHE A 55 -9.25 0.97 -0.98
CA PHE A 55 -8.60 -0.28 -0.59
C PHE A 55 -9.35 -1.54 -1.04
N LYS A 56 -10.67 -1.43 -1.25
CA LYS A 56 -11.48 -2.57 -1.68
C LYS A 56 -11.05 -3.08 -3.07
N ASP A 57 -10.67 -2.17 -3.95
CA ASP A 57 -10.30 -2.51 -5.33
C ASP A 57 -8.80 -2.87 -5.44
N GLY A 58 -7.98 -2.37 -4.52
CA GLY A 58 -6.54 -2.63 -4.46
C GLY A 58 -6.15 -3.71 -3.46
N ARG A 59 -6.81 -4.87 -3.48
CA ARG A 59 -6.49 -5.98 -2.58
C ARG A 59 -5.66 -7.06 -3.30
N TRP A 60 -4.46 -7.32 -2.80
CA TRP A 60 -3.62 -8.48 -3.16
C TRP A 60 -3.64 -9.47 -1.99
N GLY A 61 -4.55 -10.45 -2.06
CA GLY A 61 -4.73 -11.46 -1.02
C GLY A 61 -3.77 -12.66 -1.14
N SER A 62 -3.78 -13.48 -0.09
CA SER A 62 -3.01 -14.74 0.00
C SER A 62 -1.51 -14.57 -0.21
N ARG A 63 -0.95 -13.53 0.43
CA ARG A 63 0.48 -13.21 0.36
C ARG A 63 1.13 -13.64 1.66
N GLU A 64 1.79 -14.79 1.67
CA GLU A 64 2.30 -15.41 2.91
C GLU A 64 3.81 -15.15 3.15
N GLY A 65 4.44 -14.33 2.29
CA GLY A 65 5.88 -14.09 2.32
C GLY A 65 6.28 -12.67 1.98
N TRP A 66 7.59 -12.49 1.74
CA TRP A 66 8.14 -11.25 1.24
C TRP A 66 7.73 -11.02 -0.21
N GLU A 67 7.30 -9.80 -0.50
CA GLU A 67 7.00 -9.34 -1.86
C GLU A 67 7.66 -7.97 -2.10
N VAL A 68 7.96 -7.69 -3.36
CA VAL A 68 8.22 -6.34 -3.85
C VAL A 68 6.88 -5.71 -4.17
N VAL A 69 6.60 -4.57 -3.54
CA VAL A 69 5.53 -3.67 -3.93
C VAL A 69 6.16 -2.50 -4.66
N ALA A 70 5.73 -2.22 -5.89
CA ALA A 70 6.25 -1.13 -6.69
C ALA A 70 5.13 -0.31 -7.34
N PHE A 71 5.39 0.97 -7.51
CA PHE A 71 4.50 1.91 -8.15
C PHE A 71 5.17 2.50 -9.38
N LYS A 72 4.39 2.82 -10.40
CA LYS A 72 4.82 3.63 -11.54
C LYS A 72 3.74 4.62 -11.96
N ASN A 73 4.15 5.71 -12.60
CA ASN A 73 3.20 6.62 -13.26
C ASN A 73 2.77 6.04 -14.62
N GLY A 74 1.72 6.61 -15.21
CA GLY A 74 1.22 6.15 -16.51
C GLY A 74 2.24 6.24 -17.66
N ALA A 75 3.21 7.16 -17.59
CA ALA A 75 4.28 7.30 -18.57
C ALA A 75 5.49 6.37 -18.32
N ASP A 76 5.50 5.65 -17.20
CA ASP A 76 6.60 4.78 -16.77
C ASP A 76 7.98 5.49 -16.67
N THR A 77 7.97 6.78 -16.31
CA THR A 77 9.18 7.61 -16.14
C THR A 77 9.61 7.73 -14.69
N GLN A 78 8.74 7.39 -13.75
CA GLN A 78 9.02 7.41 -12.32
C GLN A 78 8.54 6.11 -11.68
N ARG A 79 9.35 5.58 -10.77
CA ARG A 79 9.04 4.39 -9.98
C ARG A 79 9.51 4.54 -8.55
N VAL A 80 8.78 3.93 -7.63
CA VAL A 80 9.21 3.70 -6.25
C VAL A 80 8.80 2.29 -5.85
N GLY A 81 9.62 1.60 -5.08
CA GLY A 81 9.29 0.26 -4.63
C GLY A 81 10.05 -0.13 -3.38
N PHE A 82 9.51 -1.11 -2.67
CA PHE A 82 10.05 -1.60 -1.41
C PHE A 82 9.65 -3.07 -1.20
N TYR A 83 10.43 -3.74 -0.35
CA TYR A 83 10.11 -5.07 0.12
C TYR A 83 9.20 -5.01 1.34
N ARG A 84 8.15 -5.83 1.37
CA ARG A 84 7.29 -5.98 2.53
C ARG A 84 6.77 -7.41 2.62
N THR A 85 6.60 -7.90 3.85
CA THR A 85 5.94 -9.18 4.15
C THR A 85 4.57 -8.91 4.77
N THR A 86 3.60 -9.74 4.39
CA THR A 86 2.23 -9.78 4.96
C THR A 86 2.01 -10.98 5.86
N LYS A 87 3.04 -11.81 6.10
CA LYS A 87 2.94 -12.96 7.01
C LYS A 87 2.42 -12.55 8.40
N GLY A 88 1.23 -13.02 8.75
CA GLY A 88 0.52 -12.73 9.99
C GLY A 88 0.06 -11.27 10.14
N LYS A 89 -0.03 -10.51 9.04
CA LYS A 89 -0.32 -9.08 9.06
C LYS A 89 -1.10 -8.62 7.84
N THR A 90 -2.11 -7.79 8.08
CA THR A 90 -2.70 -6.98 7.02
C THR A 90 -1.88 -5.72 6.83
N THR A 91 -1.42 -5.46 5.61
CA THR A 91 -0.64 -4.25 5.29
C THR A 91 -1.46 -3.29 4.44
N TYR A 92 -1.74 -2.12 4.97
CA TYR A 92 -2.37 -1.00 4.26
C TYR A 92 -1.31 -0.05 3.72
N ILE A 93 -1.36 0.22 2.42
CA ILE A 93 -0.39 1.06 1.71
C ILE A 93 -1.14 2.20 1.03
N THR A 94 -0.84 3.44 1.41
CA THR A 94 -1.40 4.63 0.76
C THR A 94 -0.30 5.34 -0.02
N PHE A 95 -0.44 5.37 -1.36
CA PHE A 95 0.44 6.14 -2.22
C PHE A 95 -0.02 7.62 -2.24
N HIS A 96 0.84 8.52 -1.77
CA HIS A 96 0.65 9.97 -1.88
C HIS A 96 1.51 10.58 -3.00
N GLY A 97 2.68 10.01 -3.24
CA GLY A 97 3.63 10.40 -4.29
C GLY A 97 4.88 9.52 -4.28
N PHE A 98 5.78 9.69 -5.25
CA PHE A 98 6.98 8.85 -5.36
C PHE A 98 7.95 9.00 -4.17
N ASP A 99 7.92 10.14 -3.49
CA ASP A 99 8.71 10.40 -2.28
C ASP A 99 7.91 10.17 -0.98
N SER A 100 6.64 9.75 -1.07
CA SER A 100 5.74 9.61 0.09
C SER A 100 4.75 8.45 -0.10
N VAL A 101 5.09 7.32 0.50
CA VAL A 101 4.22 6.14 0.60
C VAL A 101 4.05 5.80 2.07
N ASP A 102 2.81 5.88 2.56
CA ASP A 102 2.48 5.50 3.94
C ASP A 102 2.18 4.00 4.01
N ILE A 103 2.70 3.35 5.04
CA ILE A 103 2.55 1.90 5.24
C ILE A 103 2.17 1.65 6.69
N GLN A 104 1.00 1.05 6.87
CA GLN A 104 0.45 0.68 8.18
C GLN A 104 0.21 -0.82 8.21
N THR A 105 0.54 -1.47 9.31
CA THR A 105 0.31 -2.91 9.50
C THR A 105 -0.50 -3.14 10.75
N SER A 106 -1.36 -4.15 10.73
CA SER A 106 -1.99 -4.70 11.93
C SER A 106 -1.00 -5.22 12.96
#